data_AF-A0A7K5KAM8-F1
#
_entry.id   AF-A0A7K5KAM8-F1
#
_cell.length_a   1.000
_cell.length_b   1.000
_cell.length_c   1.000
_cell.angle_alpha   90.00
_cell.angle_beta   90.00
_cell.angle_gamma   90.00
#
_symmetry.space_group_name_H-M   'P 1'
#
loop_
_entity.id
_entity.type
_entity.pdbx_description
1 polymer ?
#
loop_
_entity_poly.entity_id
_entity_poly.type
_entity_poly.pdbx_seq_one_letter_code
_entity_poly.pdbx_strand_id
1 'polypeptide(L)'
;GQQQRSWCLPFSPMAHLSPPISQAAFAHLALAFRCDMFTLQQRVQVEKQARDAAEENIQEELGQCRAALERLGPSCANVGCKEMLEQLQHNLAVLSAAVERATSAAEKLGAVHQEARMSRAAEVMVQHVENLKRHHMREHAELEEMKRLIQQNSHNRQLAETQGEA
;
A
#
# COMPACT_ATOMS: atom_id res chain seq x y z
N GLY A 1 -0.02 -13.24 -25.08
CA GLY A 1 -0.27 -11.94 -24.41
C GLY A 1 -1.57 -11.98 -23.64
N GLN A 2 -1.52 -12.43 -22.39
CA GLN A 2 -2.62 -12.32 -21.42
C GLN A 2 -2.03 -12.48 -20.02
N GLN A 3 -1.58 -11.39 -19.38
CA GLN A 3 -1.42 -11.33 -17.92
C GLN A 3 -1.09 -9.90 -17.46
N GLN A 4 -1.86 -8.88 -17.87
CA GLN A 4 -1.53 -7.51 -17.46
C GLN A 4 -2.71 -6.54 -17.52
N ARG A 5 -3.86 -6.90 -16.96
CA ARG A 5 -4.94 -5.93 -16.67
C ARG A 5 -5.72 -6.34 -15.41
N SER A 6 -5.13 -6.09 -14.24
CA SER A 6 -5.88 -6.14 -12.97
C SER A 6 -5.30 -5.14 -11.96
N TRP A 7 -5.09 -3.90 -12.40
CA TRP A 7 -4.79 -2.76 -11.52
C TRP A 7 -5.64 -1.55 -11.90
N CYS A 8 -6.94 -1.79 -12.13
CA CYS A 8 -7.97 -0.74 -12.13
C CYS A 8 -9.21 -1.36 -11.50
N LEU A 9 -9.26 -1.43 -10.17
CA LEU A 9 -10.55 -1.48 -9.49
C LEU A 9 -10.88 -0.05 -9.07
N PRO A 10 -12.07 0.47 -9.44
CA PRO A 10 -12.50 1.76 -8.97
C PRO A 10 -12.69 1.66 -7.45
N PHE A 11 -12.29 2.72 -6.76
CA PHE A 11 -12.77 3.03 -5.42
C PHE A 11 -14.31 2.90 -5.43
N SER A 12 -14.83 1.81 -4.87
CA SER A 12 -16.27 1.65 -4.62
C SER A 12 -16.53 2.00 -3.17
N PRO A 13 -17.20 3.11 -2.87
CA PRO A 13 -17.72 3.37 -1.54
C PRO A 13 -19.09 2.70 -1.43
N MET A 14 -19.14 1.44 -1.01
CA MET A 14 -20.38 0.85 -0.49
C MET A 14 -20.10 -0.12 0.65
N ALA A 15 -20.46 0.35 1.84
CA ALA A 15 -20.85 -0.47 2.97
C ALA A 15 -21.75 -1.62 2.50
N HIS A 16 -21.46 -2.86 2.91
CA HIS A 16 -22.41 -3.92 3.28
C HIS A 16 -21.57 -5.11 3.79
N LEU A 17 -21.53 -5.28 5.11
CA LEU A 17 -21.02 -6.43 5.87
C LEU A 17 -19.92 -7.27 5.19
N SER A 18 -18.66 -6.82 5.32
CA SER A 18 -17.55 -7.77 5.34
C SER A 18 -17.83 -8.78 6.48
N PRO A 19 -17.63 -10.10 6.28
CA PRO A 19 -17.56 -11.02 7.43
C PRO A 19 -16.54 -10.45 8.43
N PRO A 20 -16.76 -10.60 9.75
CA PRO A 20 -15.85 -10.04 10.73
C PRO A 20 -14.45 -10.55 10.44
N ILE A 21 -13.54 -9.62 10.14
CA ILE A 21 -12.13 -9.92 9.92
C ILE A 21 -11.65 -10.69 11.14
N SER A 22 -11.21 -11.93 10.93
CA SER A 22 -10.83 -12.83 12.02
C SER A 22 -9.59 -12.30 12.73
N GLN A 23 -9.47 -12.58 14.03
CA GLN A 23 -8.29 -12.26 14.83
C GLN A 23 -6.99 -12.80 14.19
N ALA A 24 -7.10 -13.90 13.44
CA ALA A 24 -6.02 -14.46 12.63
C ALA A 24 -5.56 -13.51 11.50
N ALA A 25 -6.47 -12.87 10.76
CA ALA A 25 -6.11 -11.92 9.71
C ALA A 25 -5.35 -10.70 10.26
N PHE A 26 -5.75 -10.18 11.42
CA PHE A 26 -4.99 -9.14 12.12
C PHE A 26 -3.61 -9.65 12.58
N ALA A 27 -3.54 -10.84 13.18
CA ALA A 27 -2.27 -11.41 13.65
C ALA A 27 -1.27 -11.63 12.50
N HIS A 28 -1.73 -12.14 11.35
CA HIS A 28 -0.92 -12.29 10.15
C HIS A 28 -0.44 -10.93 9.63
N LEU A 29 -1.33 -9.93 9.56
CA LEU A 29 -0.97 -8.58 9.14
C LEU A 29 0.08 -7.98 10.07
N ALA A 30 -0.12 -8.06 11.39
CA ALA A 30 0.80 -7.53 12.39
C ALA A 30 2.19 -8.19 12.31
N LEU A 31 2.24 -9.51 12.11
CA LEU A 31 3.51 -10.22 11.93
C LEU A 31 4.23 -9.75 10.65
N ALA A 32 3.51 -9.67 9.53
CA ALA A 32 4.06 -9.20 8.26
C ALA A 32 4.63 -7.78 8.38
N PHE A 33 3.91 -6.85 9.02
CA PHE A 33 4.39 -5.49 9.26
C PHE A 33 5.65 -5.43 10.12
N ARG A 34 5.75 -6.26 11.17
CA ARG A 34 6.95 -6.31 12.02
C ARG A 34 8.16 -6.79 11.25
N CYS A 35 8.00 -7.82 10.41
CA CYS A 35 9.06 -8.31 9.54
C CYS A 35 9.49 -7.25 8.50
N ASP A 36 8.51 -6.60 7.86
CA ASP A 36 8.77 -5.54 6.89
C ASP A 36 9.52 -4.37 7.52
N MET A 37 9.10 -3.90 8.71
CA MET A 37 9.71 -2.76 9.40
C MET A 37 11.22 -2.96 9.67
N PHE A 38 11.65 -4.18 10.01
CA PHE A 38 13.06 -4.48 10.27
C PHE A 38 13.93 -4.34 9.01
N THR A 39 13.40 -4.68 7.84
CA THR A 39 14.17 -4.68 6.57
C THR A 39 13.88 -3.45 5.69
N LEU A 40 12.87 -2.65 6.02
CA LEU A 40 12.34 -1.58 5.17
C LEU A 40 13.41 -0.55 4.81
N GLN A 41 14.19 -0.06 5.79
CA GLN A 41 15.21 0.96 5.53
C GLN A 41 16.27 0.46 4.55
N GLN A 42 16.75 -0.77 4.73
CA GLN A 42 17.73 -1.37 3.84
C GLN A 42 17.17 -1.54 2.42
N ARG A 43 15.93 -2.05 2.31
CA ARG A 43 15.26 -2.21 1.00
C ARG A 43 15.07 -0.86 0.30
N VAL A 44 14.59 0.16 1.00
CA VAL A 44 14.44 1.52 0.44
C VAL A 44 15.77 2.06 -0.06
N GLN A 45 16.85 1.89 0.70
CA GLN A 45 18.17 2.36 0.30
C GLN A 45 18.69 1.64 -0.95
N VAL A 46 18.53 0.31 -1.02
CA VAL A 46 18.94 -0.49 -2.18
C VAL A 46 18.15 -0.09 -3.43
N GLU A 47 16.82 0.02 -3.32
CA GLU A 47 15.98 0.44 -4.45
C GLU A 47 16.32 1.86 -4.93
N LYS A 48 16.59 2.78 -4.00
CA LYS A 48 17.02 4.14 -4.34
C LYS A 48 18.35 4.13 -5.10
N GLN A 49 19.34 3.40 -4.60
CA GLN A 49 20.64 3.29 -5.26
C GLN A 49 20.53 2.66 -6.65
N ALA A 50 19.70 1.61 -6.80
CA ALA A 50 19.47 0.99 -8.09
C ALA A 50 18.80 1.95 -9.09
N ARG A 51 17.83 2.75 -8.63
CA ARG A 51 17.21 3.81 -9.44
C ARG A 51 18.24 4.86 -9.84
N ASP A 52 18.96 5.42 -8.88
CA ASP A 52 19.92 6.51 -9.11
C ASP A 52 20.98 6.06 -10.14
N ALA A 53 21.52 4.84 -10.00
CA ALA A 53 22.44 4.25 -10.97
C ALA A 53 21.82 4.05 -12.37
N ALA A 54 20.56 3.64 -12.45
CA ALA A 54 19.87 3.49 -13.73
C ALA A 54 19.64 4.86 -14.41
N GLU A 55 19.30 5.89 -13.65
CA GLU A 55 19.10 7.25 -14.16
C GLU A 55 20.42 7.86 -14.64
N GLU A 56 21.50 7.72 -13.86
CA GLU A 56 22.85 8.16 -14.24
C GLU A 56 23.31 7.48 -15.53
N ASN A 57 23.17 6.15 -15.63
CA ASN A 57 23.54 5.41 -16.84
C ASN A 57 22.75 5.88 -18.07
N ILE A 58 21.43 6.09 -17.94
CA ILE A 58 20.62 6.56 -19.07
C ILE A 58 21.03 7.99 -19.47
N GLN A 59 21.30 8.87 -18.50
CA GLN A 59 21.77 10.22 -18.80
C GLN A 59 23.12 10.21 -19.51
N GLU A 60 24.03 9.33 -19.10
CA GLU A 60 25.32 9.15 -19.76
C GLU A 60 25.14 8.70 -21.22
N GLU A 61 24.36 7.65 -21.48
CA GLU A 61 24.10 7.12 -22.82
C GLU A 61 23.43 8.17 -23.74
N LEU A 62 22.46 8.92 -23.21
CA LEU A 62 21.83 10.03 -23.95
C LEU A 62 22.83 11.15 -24.24
N GLY A 63 23.73 11.45 -23.31
CA GLY A 63 24.83 12.39 -23.48
C GLY A 63 25.81 11.95 -24.56
N GLN A 64 26.22 10.68 -24.55
CA GLN A 64 27.10 10.09 -25.56
C GLN A 64 26.46 10.13 -26.96
N CYS A 65 25.16 9.83 -27.05
CA CYS A 65 24.39 9.94 -28.28
C CYS A 65 24.37 11.39 -28.81
N ARG A 66 24.14 12.38 -27.94
CA ARG A 66 24.19 13.80 -28.31
C ARG A 66 25.56 14.20 -28.84
N ALA A 67 26.62 13.84 -28.13
CA ALA A 67 28.00 14.11 -28.53
C ALA A 67 28.37 13.41 -29.86
N ALA A 68 27.81 12.23 -30.14
CA ALA A 68 27.99 11.55 -31.42
C ALA A 68 27.32 12.31 -32.58
N LEU A 69 26.09 12.80 -32.38
CA LEU A 69 25.38 13.62 -33.37
C LEU A 69 26.11 14.95 -33.64
N GLU A 70 26.62 15.60 -32.59
CA GLU A 70 27.42 16.83 -32.73
C GLU A 70 28.70 16.60 -33.54
N ARG A 71 29.40 15.47 -33.32
CA ARG A 71 30.57 15.08 -34.12
C ARG A 71 30.23 14.74 -35.57
N LEU A 72 29.02 14.24 -35.85
CA LEU A 72 28.55 13.98 -37.22
C LEU A 72 28.21 15.28 -37.98
N GLY A 73 27.84 16.34 -37.27
CA GLY A 73 27.42 17.62 -37.85
C GLY A 73 28.33 18.16 -38.96
N PRO A 74 29.66 18.32 -38.72
CA PRO A 74 30.60 18.81 -39.72
C PRO A 74 30.69 17.96 -40.99
N SER A 75 30.40 16.66 -40.90
CA SER A 75 30.46 15.72 -42.03
C SER A 75 29.20 15.75 -42.91
N CYS A 76 28.11 16.36 -42.44
CA CYS A 76 26.86 16.51 -43.19
C CYS A 76 26.91 17.71 -44.15
N ALA A 77 27.35 17.48 -45.39
CA ALA A 77 27.48 18.53 -46.40
C ALA A 77 26.18 18.85 -47.16
N ASN A 78 25.33 17.84 -47.42
CA ASN A 78 24.09 18.00 -48.20
C ASN A 78 22.87 18.29 -47.31
N VAL A 79 21.84 18.90 -47.92
CA VAL A 79 20.61 19.34 -47.22
C VAL A 79 19.90 18.16 -46.53
N GLY A 80 19.74 17.03 -47.22
CA GLY A 80 19.07 15.85 -46.64
C GLY A 80 19.79 15.26 -45.43
N CYS A 81 21.13 15.29 -45.39
CA CYS A 81 21.92 14.86 -44.23
C CYS A 81 21.70 15.79 -43.03
N LYS A 82 21.63 17.10 -43.27
CA LYS A 82 21.36 18.09 -42.22
C LYS A 82 19.96 17.93 -41.64
N GLU A 83 18.94 17.79 -42.50
CA GLU A 83 17.56 17.54 -42.08
C GLU A 83 17.44 16.25 -41.26
N MET A 84 18.10 15.17 -41.69
CA MET A 84 18.14 13.91 -40.93
C MET A 84 18.81 14.07 -39.57
N LEU A 85 19.93 14.82 -39.51
CA LEU A 85 20.63 15.09 -38.26
C LEU A 85 19.78 15.91 -37.29
N GLU A 86 19.10 16.95 -37.78
CA GLU A 86 18.16 17.75 -36.99
C GLU A 86 17.00 16.89 -36.46
N GLN A 87 16.45 16.01 -37.29
CA GLN A 87 15.42 15.07 -36.87
C GLN A 87 15.92 14.10 -35.78
N LEU A 88 17.15 13.60 -35.90
CA LEU A 88 17.75 12.73 -34.88
C LEU A 88 17.97 13.46 -33.55
N GLN A 89 18.44 14.72 -33.60
CA GLN A 89 18.59 15.56 -32.41
C GLN A 89 17.24 15.84 -31.74
N HIS A 90 16.21 16.12 -32.53
CA HIS A 90 14.85 16.30 -32.03
C HIS A 90 14.31 15.02 -31.37
N ASN A 91 14.45 13.87 -32.05
CA ASN A 91 14.03 12.58 -31.50
C ASN A 91 14.75 12.24 -30.19
N LEU A 92 16.05 12.55 -30.10
CA LEU A 92 16.83 12.35 -28.88
C LEU A 92 16.35 13.23 -27.73
N ALA A 93 15.98 14.49 -28.01
CA ALA A 93 15.39 15.38 -27.00
C ALA A 93 14.03 14.87 -26.52
N VAL A 94 13.18 14.41 -27.45
CA VAL A 94 11.89 13.78 -27.11
C VAL A 94 12.09 12.52 -26.27
N LEU A 95 13.07 11.69 -26.61
CA LEU A 95 13.42 10.47 -25.87
C LEU A 95 13.88 10.81 -24.45
N SER A 96 14.79 11.76 -24.27
CA SER A 96 15.25 12.22 -22.95
C SER A 96 14.07 12.64 -22.08
N ALA A 97 13.20 13.50 -22.61
CA ALA A 97 12.03 13.96 -21.86
C ALA A 97 11.02 12.83 -21.59
N ALA A 98 10.92 11.84 -22.48
CA ALA A 98 10.06 10.67 -22.27
C ALA A 98 10.59 9.76 -21.16
N VAL A 99 11.90 9.54 -21.11
CA VAL A 99 12.56 8.79 -20.03
C VAL A 99 12.31 9.46 -18.68
N GLU A 100 12.55 10.76 -18.56
CA GLU A 100 12.32 11.51 -17.30
C GLU A 100 10.87 11.42 -16.83
N ARG A 101 9.91 11.56 -17.76
CA ARG A 101 8.49 11.38 -17.45
C ARG A 101 8.18 9.96 -17.01
N ALA A 102 8.78 8.96 -17.65
CA ALA A 102 8.55 7.56 -17.33
C ALA A 102 9.10 7.18 -15.95
N THR A 103 10.33 7.60 -15.61
CA THR A 103 10.92 7.34 -14.29
C THR A 103 10.13 8.05 -13.18
N SER A 104 9.76 9.31 -13.40
CA SER A 104 8.92 10.08 -12.48
C SER A 104 7.53 9.45 -12.28
N ALA A 105 6.91 8.95 -13.35
CA ALA A 105 5.62 8.28 -13.28
C ALA A 105 5.71 6.94 -12.55
N ALA A 106 6.78 6.18 -12.76
CA ALA A 106 7.03 4.91 -12.08
C ALA A 106 7.18 5.11 -10.57
N GLU A 107 7.94 6.12 -10.13
CA GLU A 107 8.10 6.46 -8.71
C GLU A 107 6.76 6.85 -8.06
N LYS A 108 5.99 7.74 -8.70
CA LYS A 108 4.67 8.16 -8.21
C LYS A 108 3.68 6.98 -8.14
N LEU A 109 3.66 6.12 -9.16
CA LEU A 109 2.81 4.93 -9.16
C LEU A 109 3.19 3.95 -8.05
N GLY A 110 4.49 3.76 -7.80
CA GLY A 110 5.00 2.98 -6.68
C GLY A 110 4.51 3.51 -5.33
N ALA A 111 4.55 4.82 -5.14
CA ALA A 111 4.04 5.47 -3.93
C ALA A 111 2.53 5.25 -3.75
N VAL A 112 1.73 5.42 -4.80
CA VAL A 112 0.27 5.20 -4.76
C VAL A 112 -0.08 3.73 -4.46
N HIS A 113 0.63 2.77 -5.05
CA HIS A 113 0.41 1.36 -4.73
C HIS A 113 0.74 1.04 -3.27
N GLN A 114 1.80 1.66 -2.72
CA GLN A 114 2.13 1.49 -1.31
C GLN A 114 1.07 2.13 -0.41
N GLU A 115 0.56 3.31 -0.75
CA GLU A 115 -0.54 3.96 -0.04
C GLU A 115 -1.80 3.09 -0.03
N ALA A 116 -2.22 2.56 -1.18
CA ALA A 116 -3.37 1.68 -1.28
C ALA A 116 -3.22 0.43 -0.38
N ARG A 117 -2.02 -0.14 -0.32
CA ARG A 117 -1.72 -1.28 0.57
C ARG A 117 -1.81 -0.90 2.04
N MET A 118 -1.31 0.27 2.42
CA MET A 118 -1.38 0.77 3.80
C MET A 118 -2.82 1.09 4.22
N SER A 119 -3.63 1.67 3.32
CA SER A 119 -5.05 1.93 3.55
C SER A 119 -5.82 0.64 3.85
N ARG A 120 -5.56 -0.43 3.08
CA ARG A 120 -6.18 -1.75 3.34
C ARG A 120 -5.74 -2.35 4.68
N ALA A 121 -4.47 -2.19 5.05
CA ALA A 121 -3.98 -2.63 6.35
C ALA A 121 -4.68 -1.88 7.50
N ALA A 122 -4.86 -0.56 7.35
CA ALA A 122 -5.56 0.26 8.34
C ALA A 122 -7.02 -0.20 8.51
N GLU A 123 -7.74 -0.53 7.44
CA GLU A 123 -9.10 -1.09 7.53
C GLU A 123 -9.16 -2.37 8.37
N VAL A 124 -8.23 -3.31 8.15
CA VAL A 124 -8.12 -4.55 8.93
C VAL A 124 -7.91 -4.25 10.42
N MET A 125 -7.05 -3.27 10.73
CA MET A 125 -6.77 -2.85 12.10
C MET A 125 -7.99 -2.18 12.77
N VAL A 126 -8.67 -1.27 12.07
CA VAL A 126 -9.89 -0.61 12.55
C VAL A 126 -10.97 -1.65 12.86
N GLN A 127 -11.21 -2.57 11.92
CA GLN A 127 -12.23 -3.60 12.10
C GLN A 127 -11.90 -4.53 13.28
N HIS A 128 -10.61 -4.83 13.51
CA HIS A 128 -10.18 -5.60 14.66
C HIS A 128 -10.50 -4.89 15.98
N VAL A 129 -10.23 -3.58 16.07
CA VAL A 129 -10.57 -2.78 17.26
C VAL A 129 -12.08 -2.74 17.50
N GLU A 130 -12.89 -2.58 16.45
CA GLU A 130 -14.36 -2.63 16.56
C GLU A 130 -14.87 -4.00 17.01
N ASN A 131 -14.26 -5.09 16.50
CA ASN A 131 -14.57 -6.45 16.92
C ASN A 131 -14.30 -6.63 18.43
N LEU A 132 -13.16 -6.14 18.92
CA LEU A 132 -12.82 -6.17 20.34
C LEU A 132 -13.81 -5.38 21.19
N LYS A 133 -14.19 -4.17 20.77
CA LYS A 133 -15.22 -3.36 21.46
C LYS A 133 -16.55 -4.12 21.57
N ARG A 134 -17.01 -4.73 20.47
CA ARG A 134 -18.24 -5.55 20.46
C ARG A 134 -18.13 -6.79 21.32
N HIS A 135 -16.96 -7.40 21.43
CA HIS A 135 -16.73 -8.55 22.31
C HIS A 135 -16.82 -8.14 23.77
N HIS A 136 -16.07 -7.09 24.15
CA HIS A 136 -16.07 -6.55 25.50
C HIS A 136 -17.46 -6.13 25.98
N MET A 137 -18.26 -5.47 25.13
CA MET A 137 -19.64 -5.11 25.49
C MET A 137 -20.54 -6.32 25.74
N ARG A 138 -20.37 -7.41 24.97
CA ARG A 138 -21.14 -8.65 25.15
C ARG A 138 -20.75 -9.34 26.46
N GLU A 139 -19.45 -9.55 26.69
CA GLU A 139 -18.96 -10.13 27.94
C GLU A 139 -19.38 -9.31 29.16
N HIS A 140 -19.37 -7.97 29.05
CA HIS A 140 -19.83 -7.12 30.13
C HIS A 140 -21.33 -7.28 30.42
N ALA A 141 -22.17 -7.37 29.38
CA ALA A 141 -23.60 -7.60 29.54
C ALA A 141 -23.91 -8.97 30.18
N GLU A 142 -23.23 -10.03 29.73
CA GLU A 142 -23.34 -11.38 30.28
C GLU A 142 -22.92 -11.41 31.76
N LEU A 143 -21.84 -10.72 32.11
CA LEU A 143 -21.38 -10.58 33.49
C LEU A 143 -22.42 -9.89 34.38
N GLU A 144 -23.02 -8.80 33.92
CA GLU A 144 -24.05 -8.06 34.67
C GLU A 144 -25.34 -8.87 34.83
N GLU A 145 -25.71 -9.68 33.84
CA GLU A 145 -26.83 -10.61 33.96
C GLU A 145 -26.55 -11.71 35.00
N MET A 146 -25.36 -12.32 34.96
CA MET A 146 -24.95 -13.33 35.95
C MET A 146 -24.98 -12.78 37.38
N LYS A 147 -24.48 -11.56 37.59
CA LYS A 147 -24.54 -10.88 38.90
C LYS A 147 -25.99 -10.70 39.37
N ARG A 148 -26.89 -10.27 38.49
CA ARG A 148 -28.32 -10.11 38.82
C ARG A 148 -28.97 -11.43 39.23
N LEU A 149 -28.69 -12.52 38.50
CA LEU A 149 -29.23 -13.85 38.83
C LEU A 149 -28.72 -14.37 40.17
N ILE A 150 -27.44 -14.14 40.51
CA ILE A 150 -26.87 -14.52 41.82
C ILE A 150 -27.54 -13.72 42.95
N GLN A 151 -27.68 -12.41 42.78
CA GLN A 151 -28.35 -11.56 43.77
C GLN A 151 -29.80 -11.98 43.99
N GLN A 152 -30.54 -12.24 42.91
CA GLN A 152 -31.93 -12.70 42.99
C GLN A 152 -32.04 -14.05 43.68
N ASN A 153 -31.17 -15.02 43.35
CA ASN A 153 -31.15 -16.32 44.03
C ASN A 153 -30.82 -16.19 45.52
N SER A 154 -29.87 -15.33 45.89
CA SER A 154 -29.53 -15.10 47.29
C SER A 154 -30.70 -14.50 48.08
N HIS A 155 -31.44 -13.57 47.48
CA HIS A 155 -32.64 -12.97 48.07
C HIS A 155 -33.78 -13.98 48.20
N ASN A 156 -34.05 -14.76 47.15
CA ASN A 156 -35.07 -15.81 47.17
C ASN A 156 -34.77 -16.87 48.24
N ARG A 157 -33.50 -17.23 48.42
CA ARG A 157 -33.08 -18.18 49.46
C ARG A 157 -33.32 -17.63 50.87
N GLN A 158 -32.97 -16.37 51.12
CA GLN A 158 -33.25 -15.70 52.40
C GLN A 158 -34.76 -15.65 52.69
N LEU A 159 -35.58 -15.35 51.69
CA LEU A 159 -37.04 -15.36 51.83
C LEU A 159 -37.57 -16.75 52.18
N ALA A 160 -37.07 -17.81 51.53
CA ALA A 160 -37.47 -19.19 51.82
C ALA A 160 -37.07 -19.63 53.25
N GLU A 161 -35.90 -19.20 53.75
CA GLU A 161 -35.45 -19.48 55.12
C GLU A 161 -36.34 -18.77 56.15
N THR A 162 -36.74 -17.52 55.92
CA THR A 162 -37.65 -16.78 56.83
C THR A 162 -39.09 -17.30 56.87
N GLN A 163 -39.54 -18.02 55.83
CA GLN A 163 -40.88 -18.61 55.77
C GLN A 163 -40.94 -20.03 56.36
N GLY A 164 -39.81 -20.69 56.56
CA GLY A 164 -39.72 -22.01 57.19
C GLY A 164 -39.61 -22.00 58.73
N GLU A 165 -39.42 -20.83 59.34
CA GLU A 165 -39.34 -20.64 60.80
C GLU A 165 -40.66 -20.16 61.44
N ALA A 166 -41.76 -20.11 60.68
CA ALA A 166 -43.12 -19.80 61.15
C ALA A 166 -44.02 -21.05 61.10
#